data_AF-A0A3L6ECT1-F1
#
_entry.id   AF-A0A3L6ECT1-F1
#
_cell.length_a   1.000
_cell.length_b   1.000
_cell.length_c   1.000
_cell.angle_alpha   90.00
_cell.angle_beta   90.00
_cell.angle_gamma   90.00
#
_symmetry.space_group_name_H-M   'P 1'
#
loop_
_entity.id
_entity.type
_entity.pdbx_description
1 polymer ?
#
loop_
_entity_poly.entity_id
_entity_poly.type
_entity_poly.pdbx_seq_one_letter_code
_entity_poly.pdbx_strand_id
1 'polypeptide(L)'
;MQCGEAATLGRSWSAPRRNEVSLAIGFLFLGGGTHTFSTQNSAIAALLISLYPRLPTGPNDNRCHLQAFRHLYVIATEPRWIQTVDIDTELPVYCPLEVTVAETDYYDETNYCEVTPCLLPERSVLKSIRVCGPRYWPQVIKLAPEDKPWWRSGDKTNPFNGGVLYIKRKVGSCSYSDDPIGCQSLISRAMHEVCDAPSASCSNQPNSTNGSYFRVDQLVSTFSANPSLIAFAKLCSVSWKSRQPSAPLMLLSSNYRCNSNFQEFCSQVLYECMSKDRPSLLQAYISFYTTIELMWEHLKTGNFPFYNSLFLPNLKVALAYNEALVDSRITNGGIIHSTFLESLMKRVGDIFAELPNLKDNLHRYLSTGTWPDTQNDVVVLSWYLQWYNIPPAHVVASAVEKVRPRVPAGVSMLPLLRLLLPTTHLVGLMEIEKVQIVMEC
;
A
#
# COMPACT_ATOMS: atom_id res chain seq x y z
N MET A 1 -1.90 24.79 78.03
CA MET A 1 -1.56 26.05 77.33
C MET A 1 -0.06 26.20 77.29
N GLN A 2 0.55 25.92 76.14
CA GLN A 2 1.86 26.45 75.75
C GLN A 2 1.95 26.23 74.24
N CYS A 3 1.50 27.24 73.48
CA CYS A 3 1.86 27.38 72.08
C CYS A 3 3.03 28.36 72.05
N GLY A 4 4.20 27.88 71.62
CA GLY A 4 5.33 28.72 71.28
C GLY A 4 5.06 29.46 69.97
N GLU A 5 5.17 30.78 70.01
CA GLU A 5 5.01 31.65 68.85
C GLU A 5 6.17 31.52 67.88
N ALA A 6 5.80 31.62 66.60
CA ALA A 6 6.60 31.38 65.42
C ALA A 6 7.80 32.31 65.31
N ALA A 7 8.97 31.71 65.04
CA ALA A 7 10.07 32.40 64.38
C ALA A 7 9.62 32.78 62.96
N THR A 8 9.28 34.05 62.77
CA THR A 8 9.07 34.69 61.48
C THR A 8 10.40 34.77 60.73
N LEU A 9 10.77 33.68 60.05
CA LEU A 9 11.82 33.72 59.03
C LEU A 9 11.28 34.56 57.86
N GLY A 10 11.74 35.82 57.78
CA GLY A 10 11.32 36.80 56.80
C GLY A 10 11.41 36.27 55.37
N ARG A 11 10.27 35.94 54.77
CA ARG A 11 10.14 35.72 53.32
C ARG A 11 10.07 37.08 52.63
N SER A 12 11.18 37.79 52.61
CA SER A 12 11.37 38.90 51.68
C SER A 12 11.49 38.35 50.25
N TRP A 13 11.19 39.18 49.25
CA TRP A 13 11.58 38.97 47.85
C TRP A 13 13.08 38.64 47.69
N SER A 14 13.88 38.90 48.71
CA SER A 14 15.30 38.56 48.87
C SER A 14 15.55 37.07 49.15
N ALA A 15 15.03 36.17 48.32
CA ALA A 15 15.66 34.86 48.14
C ALA A 15 16.29 34.89 46.74
N PRO A 16 17.62 35.07 46.61
CA PRO A 16 18.33 35.12 45.32
C PRO A 16 17.92 34.00 44.35
N ARG A 17 17.50 32.86 44.89
CA ARG A 17 17.13 31.65 44.16
C ARG A 17 15.81 31.71 43.37
N ARG A 18 14.86 32.60 43.68
CA ARG A 18 13.55 32.56 42.98
C ARG A 18 13.66 32.96 41.50
N ASN A 19 14.47 33.97 41.21
CA ASN A 19 14.66 34.46 39.84
C ASN A 19 15.56 33.51 39.02
N GLU A 20 16.48 32.78 39.67
CA GLU A 20 17.29 31.71 39.05
C GLU A 20 16.40 30.59 38.57
N VAL A 21 15.55 30.10 39.49
CA VAL A 21 14.68 28.96 39.23
C VAL A 21 13.64 29.30 38.17
N SER A 22 13.04 30.50 38.22
CA SER A 22 12.07 30.90 37.19
C SER A 22 12.70 31.04 35.80
N LEU A 23 13.92 31.59 35.71
CA LEU A 23 14.65 31.70 34.45
C LEU A 23 15.02 30.31 33.89
N ALA A 24 15.53 29.42 34.74
CA ALA A 24 15.86 28.05 34.36
C ALA A 24 14.63 27.27 33.86
N ILE A 25 13.48 27.42 34.53
CA ILE A 25 12.21 26.84 34.08
C ILE A 25 11.79 27.44 32.73
N GLY A 26 11.95 28.76 32.55
CA GLY A 26 11.67 29.43 31.28
C GLY A 26 12.51 28.89 30.12
N PHE A 27 13.77 28.52 30.38
CA PHE A 27 14.65 27.92 29.40
C PHE A 27 14.33 26.47 29.09
N LEU A 28 13.86 25.71 30.09
CA LEU A 28 13.41 24.33 29.87
C LEU A 28 12.22 24.28 28.90
N PHE A 29 11.30 25.24 28.99
CA PHE A 29 10.11 25.34 28.13
C PHE A 29 10.21 26.48 27.12
N LEU A 30 11.41 26.75 26.62
CA LEU A 30 11.67 27.87 25.71
C LEU A 30 10.78 27.78 24.46
N GLY A 31 10.02 28.84 24.19
CA GLY A 31 9.04 28.86 23.09
C GLY A 31 7.99 27.75 23.18
N GLY A 32 7.65 27.28 24.39
CA GLY A 32 6.74 26.14 24.60
C GLY A 32 7.35 24.79 24.22
N GLY A 33 8.69 24.67 24.18
CA GLY A 33 9.41 23.47 23.76
C GLY A 33 9.73 23.43 22.26
N THR A 34 9.42 24.49 21.51
CA THR A 34 9.69 24.55 20.07
C THR A 34 11.04 25.22 19.74
N HIS A 35 11.60 25.95 20.69
CA HIS A 35 12.82 26.72 20.54
C HIS A 35 13.89 26.25 21.51
N THR A 36 15.13 26.54 21.17
CA THR A 36 16.32 26.15 21.92
C THR A 36 17.43 27.17 21.70
N PHE A 37 18.51 27.11 22.46
CA PHE A 37 19.65 28.00 22.26
C PHE A 37 20.61 27.50 21.18
N SER A 38 21.07 28.41 20.36
CA SER A 38 22.17 28.22 19.42
C SER A 38 23.52 28.46 20.10
N THR A 39 24.57 27.77 19.63
CA THR A 39 25.96 28.00 20.06
C THR A 39 26.76 28.91 19.11
N GLN A 40 26.11 29.64 18.20
CA GLN A 40 26.77 30.65 17.37
C GLN A 40 27.40 31.78 18.21
N ASN A 41 28.47 32.40 17.71
CA ASN A 41 29.19 33.47 18.43
C ASN A 41 28.28 34.62 18.92
N SER A 42 27.31 35.04 18.11
CA SER A 42 26.32 36.07 18.50
C SER A 42 25.35 35.59 19.59
N ALA A 43 24.95 34.31 19.53
CA ALA A 43 24.09 33.69 20.51
C ALA A 43 24.80 33.57 21.87
N ILE A 44 26.07 33.13 21.86
CA ILE A 44 26.92 33.08 23.06
C ILE A 44 27.08 34.47 23.67
N ALA A 45 27.38 35.50 22.86
CA ALA A 45 27.50 36.87 23.35
C ALA A 45 26.20 37.37 24.01
N ALA A 46 25.05 37.09 23.40
CA ALA A 46 23.75 37.45 23.97
C ALA A 46 23.47 36.69 25.29
N LEU A 47 23.80 35.40 25.36
CA LEU A 47 23.65 34.59 26.57
C LEU A 47 24.58 35.07 27.70
N LEU A 48 25.83 35.44 27.41
CA LEU A 48 26.74 35.99 28.42
C LEU A 48 26.19 37.27 29.05
N ILE A 49 25.56 38.13 28.23
CA ILE A 49 24.92 39.34 28.70
C ILE A 49 23.67 38.98 29.54
N SER A 50 22.79 38.11 29.05
CA SER A 50 21.54 37.77 29.76
C SER A 50 21.73 36.95 31.04
N LEU A 51 22.73 36.08 31.06
CA LEU A 51 23.03 35.15 32.14
C LEU A 51 24.09 35.69 33.09
N TYR A 52 24.25 37.02 33.15
CA TYR A 52 25.19 37.62 34.07
C TYR A 52 24.91 37.15 35.52
N PRO A 53 25.91 36.58 36.22
CA PRO A 53 25.71 35.74 37.41
C PRO A 53 25.23 36.51 38.64
N ARG A 54 25.29 37.85 38.64
CA ARG A 54 24.75 38.67 39.73
C ARG A 54 23.28 39.00 39.48
N LEU A 55 22.40 38.34 40.22
CA LEU A 55 20.97 38.63 40.20
C LEU A 55 20.57 39.84 41.03
N PRO A 56 19.49 40.54 40.63
CA PRO A 56 18.96 41.65 41.40
C PRO A 56 18.37 41.17 42.73
N THR A 57 18.62 41.93 43.80
CA THR A 57 18.04 41.69 45.12
C THR A 57 16.60 42.20 45.28
N GLY A 58 16.15 43.06 44.35
CA GLY A 58 14.80 43.60 44.30
C GLY A 58 14.40 44.03 42.89
N PRO A 59 13.12 44.34 42.65
CA PRO A 59 12.60 44.61 41.29
C PRO A 59 13.24 45.83 40.62
N ASN A 60 13.66 46.85 41.39
CA ASN A 60 14.30 48.05 40.85
C ASN A 60 15.85 48.03 40.96
N ASP A 61 16.43 46.90 41.37
CA ASP A 61 17.87 46.76 41.52
C ASP A 61 18.54 46.55 40.16
N ASN A 62 19.26 47.57 39.69
CA ASN A 62 20.05 47.57 38.45
C ASN A 62 21.53 47.91 38.71
N ARG A 63 22.01 47.79 39.96
CA ARG A 63 23.34 48.29 40.37
C ARG A 63 24.50 47.53 39.71
N CYS A 64 24.38 46.21 39.63
CA CYS A 64 25.42 45.32 39.09
C CYS A 64 25.18 44.94 37.63
N HIS A 65 23.93 44.95 37.19
CA HIS A 65 23.50 44.55 35.86
C HIS A 65 22.10 45.07 35.57
N LEU A 66 21.85 45.56 34.36
CA LEU A 66 20.55 46.07 33.95
C LEU A 66 19.58 44.90 33.73
N GLN A 67 18.43 44.90 34.40
CA GLN A 67 17.48 43.79 34.31
C GLN A 67 16.94 43.56 32.90
N ALA A 68 16.79 44.61 32.09
CA ALA A 68 16.32 44.49 30.70
C ALA A 68 17.22 43.57 29.84
N PHE A 69 18.53 43.54 30.13
CA PHE A 69 19.48 42.69 29.40
C PHE A 69 19.28 41.19 29.65
N ARG A 70 18.53 40.82 30.70
CA ARG A 70 18.14 39.43 30.94
C ARG A 70 17.21 38.88 29.89
N HIS A 71 16.60 39.70 29.03
CA HIS A 71 15.75 39.26 27.92
C HIS A 71 16.50 39.10 26.60
N LEU A 72 17.80 39.45 26.53
CA LEU A 72 18.60 39.29 25.32
C LEU A 72 18.82 37.81 24.93
N TYR A 73 18.51 36.85 25.82
CA TYR A 73 18.53 35.42 25.49
C TYR A 73 17.67 35.10 24.27
N VAL A 74 16.63 35.90 23.99
CA VAL A 74 15.75 35.73 22.83
C VAL A 74 16.55 35.77 21.51
N ILE A 75 17.62 36.55 21.44
CA ILE A 75 18.51 36.64 20.26
C ILE A 75 19.26 35.32 20.03
N ALA A 76 19.54 34.58 21.10
CA ALA A 76 20.19 33.28 21.04
C ALA A 76 19.22 32.12 20.74
N THR A 77 17.92 32.38 20.68
CA THR A 77 16.91 31.33 20.45
C THR A 77 16.73 31.04 18.98
N GLU A 78 16.61 29.75 18.65
CA GLU A 78 16.30 29.26 17.31
C GLU A 78 15.23 28.16 17.35
N PRO A 79 14.35 28.10 16.33
CA PRO A 79 13.40 27.01 16.20
C PRO A 79 14.12 25.74 15.73
N ARG A 80 14.00 24.66 16.49
CA ARG A 80 14.57 23.34 16.15
C ARG A 80 13.57 22.20 16.23
N TRP A 81 12.31 22.52 16.52
CA TRP A 81 11.26 21.52 16.61
C TRP A 81 10.96 20.90 15.24
N ILE A 82 10.70 19.59 15.23
CA ILE A 82 10.21 18.89 14.07
C ILE A 82 8.94 18.10 14.43
N GLN A 83 7.94 18.20 13.58
CA GLN A 83 6.68 17.48 13.68
C GLN A 83 6.39 16.80 12.36
N THR A 84 6.02 15.53 12.43
CA THR A 84 5.53 14.81 11.26
C THR A 84 4.04 14.99 11.08
N VAL A 85 3.61 15.17 9.84
CA VAL A 85 2.21 15.29 9.45
C VAL A 85 1.92 14.23 8.40
N ASP A 86 0.83 13.48 8.60
CA ASP A 86 0.39 12.49 7.62
C ASP A 86 -0.27 13.19 6.43
N ILE A 87 0.17 12.86 5.22
CA ILE A 87 -0.29 13.51 3.98
C ILE A 87 -1.78 13.25 3.73
N ASP A 88 -2.30 12.09 4.12
CA ASP A 88 -3.70 11.73 3.83
C ASP A 88 -4.70 12.39 4.77
N THR A 89 -4.34 12.49 6.05
CA THR A 89 -5.21 13.02 7.09
C THR A 89 -4.95 14.50 7.37
N GLU A 90 -3.79 15.02 6.96
CA GLU A 90 -3.29 16.36 7.28
C GLU A 90 -3.16 16.62 8.79
N LEU A 91 -3.13 15.55 9.59
CA LEU A 91 -3.01 15.61 11.04
C LEU A 91 -1.58 15.35 11.50
N PRO A 92 -1.14 15.96 12.63
CA PRO A 92 0.14 15.65 13.23
C PRO A 92 0.15 14.21 13.77
N VAL A 93 1.21 13.48 13.45
CA VAL A 93 1.39 12.07 13.83
C VAL A 93 2.76 11.85 14.45
N TYR A 94 2.87 10.88 15.37
CA TYR A 94 4.15 10.43 15.88
C TYR A 94 4.86 9.54 14.86
N CYS A 95 6.16 9.70 14.69
CA CYS A 95 6.96 8.89 13.78
C CYS A 95 8.40 8.78 14.29
N PRO A 96 9.00 7.58 14.33
CA PRO A 96 10.40 7.44 14.66
C PRO A 96 11.27 7.98 13.52
N LEU A 97 12.21 8.85 13.85
CA LEU A 97 13.22 9.41 12.97
C LEU A 97 14.60 8.92 13.40
N GLU A 98 15.42 8.52 12.44
CA GLU A 98 16.86 8.33 12.63
C GLU A 98 17.57 9.61 12.22
N VAL A 99 18.35 10.15 13.14
CA VAL A 99 19.10 11.40 12.99
C VAL A 99 20.58 11.06 12.94
N THR A 100 21.24 11.49 11.87
CA THR A 100 22.68 11.31 11.65
C THR A 100 23.40 12.63 11.87
N VAL A 101 24.33 12.63 12.82
CA VAL A 101 25.20 13.76 13.12
C VAL A 101 26.54 13.52 12.46
N ALA A 102 27.06 14.54 11.77
CA ALA A 102 28.35 14.51 11.11
C ALA A 102 29.50 14.31 12.11
N GLU A 103 30.58 13.70 11.63
CA GLU A 103 31.84 13.64 12.36
C GLU A 103 32.36 15.05 12.68
N THR A 104 32.84 15.22 13.90
CA THR A 104 33.44 16.46 14.40
C THR A 104 34.81 16.13 14.99
N ASP A 105 35.62 17.15 15.28
CA ASP A 105 36.95 16.94 15.88
C ASP A 105 36.92 16.18 17.23
N TYR A 106 35.75 16.15 17.89
CA TYR A 106 35.57 15.55 19.22
C TYR A 106 34.88 14.17 19.19
N TYR A 107 34.07 13.90 18.16
CA TYR A 107 33.21 12.72 18.09
C TYR A 107 33.09 12.21 16.66
N ASP A 108 33.16 10.89 16.52
CA ASP A 108 32.86 10.20 15.27
C ASP A 108 31.40 10.42 14.83
N GLU A 109 31.10 10.10 13.57
CA GLU A 109 29.73 10.11 13.05
C GLU A 109 28.82 9.20 13.88
N THR A 110 27.71 9.76 14.39
CA THR A 110 26.76 9.04 15.24
C THR A 110 25.35 9.09 14.67
N ASN A 111 24.62 7.99 14.87
CA ASN A 111 23.21 7.85 14.52
C ASN A 111 22.42 7.58 15.79
N TYR A 112 21.31 8.29 15.97
CA TYR A 112 20.39 8.04 17.07
C TYR A 112 18.93 8.14 16.60
N CYS A 113 18.03 7.50 17.34
CA CYS A 113 16.61 7.46 17.00
C CYS A 113 15.81 8.33 17.97
N GLU A 114 14.97 9.20 17.43
CA GLU A 114 14.02 10.03 18.17
C GLU A 114 12.60 9.80 17.66
N VAL A 115 11.59 10.16 18.44
CA VAL A 115 10.19 10.11 18.02
C VAL A 115 9.64 11.52 17.91
N THR A 116 9.11 11.88 16.75
CA THR A 116 8.46 13.19 16.55
C THR A 116 7.17 13.29 17.38
N PRO A 117 6.83 14.46 17.94
CA PRO A 117 7.57 15.71 17.88
C PRO A 117 8.84 15.71 18.75
N CYS A 118 9.95 16.16 18.18
CA CYS A 118 11.24 16.21 18.86
C CYS A 118 12.03 17.45 18.44
N LEU A 119 13.16 17.68 19.13
CA LEU A 119 14.10 18.76 18.82
C LEU A 119 15.26 18.20 17.99
N LEU A 120 15.56 18.87 16.88
CA LEU A 120 16.71 18.56 16.05
C LEU A 120 18.00 19.12 16.66
N PRO A 121 19.15 18.51 16.33
CA PRO A 121 20.44 19.09 16.68
C PRO A 121 20.71 20.38 15.88
N GLU A 122 21.81 21.05 16.17
CA GLU A 122 22.21 22.23 15.40
C GLU A 122 22.43 21.90 13.92
N ARG A 123 22.14 22.88 13.06
CA ARG A 123 22.25 22.75 11.59
C ARG A 123 23.70 22.54 11.12
N SER A 124 24.66 22.98 11.93
CA SER A 124 26.11 22.87 11.73
C SER A 124 26.64 21.44 11.89
N VAL A 125 25.89 20.56 12.56
CA VAL A 125 26.32 19.18 12.82
C VAL A 125 25.41 18.14 12.16
N LEU A 126 24.19 18.52 11.76
CA LEU A 126 23.26 17.56 11.17
C LEU A 126 23.62 17.18 9.72
N LYS A 127 23.73 15.88 9.46
CA LYS A 127 24.04 15.30 8.14
C LYS A 127 22.83 14.71 7.44
N SER A 128 21.98 13.97 8.14
CA SER A 128 20.75 13.43 7.56
C SER A 128 19.67 13.14 8.57
N ILE A 129 18.42 13.21 8.10
CA ILE A 129 17.24 12.72 8.81
C ILE A 129 16.58 11.66 7.96
N ARG A 130 16.25 10.53 8.57
CA ARG A 130 15.56 9.42 7.93
C ARG A 130 14.29 9.09 8.68
N VAL A 131 13.17 9.00 7.95
CA VAL A 131 11.93 8.43 8.48
C VAL A 131 12.13 6.94 8.65
N CYS A 132 12.04 6.48 9.88
CA CYS A 132 12.21 5.08 10.25
C CYS A 132 10.86 4.44 10.60
N GLY A 133 10.89 3.11 10.73
CA GLY A 133 9.73 2.33 11.12
C GLY A 133 9.00 1.66 9.96
N PRO A 134 8.26 0.57 10.25
CA PRO A 134 7.62 -0.24 9.21
C PRO A 134 6.38 0.43 8.61
N ARG A 135 5.77 1.39 9.32
CA ARG A 135 4.42 1.91 9.06
C ARG A 135 4.33 3.07 8.09
N TYR A 136 5.40 3.84 7.97
CA TYR A 136 5.48 4.98 7.08
C TYR A 136 6.49 4.68 5.98
N TRP A 137 6.34 5.35 4.84
CA TRP A 137 7.28 5.23 3.75
C TRP A 137 8.63 5.83 4.14
N PRO A 138 9.75 5.09 3.97
CA PRO A 138 11.07 5.60 4.32
C PRO A 138 11.44 6.75 3.40
N GLN A 139 11.87 7.85 4.00
CA GLN A 139 12.37 9.04 3.31
C GLN A 139 13.68 9.45 3.96
N VAL A 140 14.70 9.74 3.15
CA VAL A 140 16.01 10.21 3.62
C VAL A 140 16.23 11.62 3.11
N ILE A 141 16.37 12.56 4.04
CA ILE A 141 16.71 13.96 3.75
C ILE A 141 18.17 14.13 4.13
N LYS A 142 19.02 14.27 3.11
CA LYS A 142 20.45 14.58 3.31
C LYS A 142 20.63 16.09 3.33
N LEU A 143 21.42 16.56 4.28
CA LEU A 143 21.72 17.97 4.51
C LEU A 143 23.23 18.14 4.53
N ALA A 144 23.73 19.20 3.91
CA ALA A 144 25.13 19.58 4.03
C ALA A 144 25.28 20.44 5.29
N PRO A 145 26.10 20.09 6.29
CA PRO A 145 26.23 20.89 7.52
C PRO A 145 26.53 22.37 7.22
N GLU A 146 25.80 23.29 7.84
CA GLU A 146 25.91 24.73 7.60
C GLU A 146 25.81 25.51 8.91
N ASP A 147 26.67 26.52 9.07
CA ASP A 147 26.62 27.50 10.18
C ASP A 147 25.51 28.56 9.99
N LYS A 148 24.33 28.10 9.59
CA LYS A 148 23.13 28.94 9.44
C LYS A 148 22.02 28.41 10.34
N PRO A 149 21.16 29.29 10.88
CA PRO A 149 19.99 28.84 11.61
C PRO A 149 19.07 28.02 10.68
N TRP A 150 18.31 27.12 11.29
CA TRP A 150 17.43 26.16 10.62
C TRP A 150 16.46 26.78 9.62
N TRP A 151 15.52 27.58 10.10
CA TRP A 151 14.55 28.29 9.27
C TRP A 151 14.09 29.57 9.97
N ARG A 152 13.71 30.55 9.16
CA ARG A 152 12.96 31.71 9.64
C ARG A 152 11.49 31.50 9.30
N SER A 153 10.59 32.06 10.12
CA SER A 153 9.15 31.98 9.86
C SER A 153 8.84 32.49 8.44
N GLY A 154 8.19 31.66 7.62
CA GLY A 154 7.80 31.98 6.24
C GLY A 154 8.77 31.52 5.13
N ASP A 155 9.87 30.84 5.46
CA ASP A 155 10.78 30.30 4.44
C ASP A 155 10.22 29.01 3.79
N LYS A 156 9.76 29.13 2.54
CA LYS A 156 9.18 28.03 1.74
C LYS A 156 10.23 27.13 1.09
N THR A 157 11.51 27.50 1.16
CA THR A 157 12.58 26.78 0.44
C THR A 157 13.22 25.66 1.26
N ASN A 158 12.94 25.60 2.56
CA ASN A 158 13.48 24.60 3.46
C ASN A 158 12.73 23.25 3.34
N PRO A 159 13.42 22.09 3.30
CA PRO A 159 12.78 20.77 3.26
C PRO A 159 11.79 20.48 4.39
N PHE A 160 11.89 21.21 5.52
CA PHE A 160 11.03 21.03 6.68
C PHE A 160 9.93 22.10 6.80
N ASN A 161 9.69 22.98 5.82
CA ASN A 161 8.56 23.94 5.82
C ASN A 161 8.23 24.60 7.19
N GLY A 162 9.26 25.06 7.92
CA GLY A 162 9.09 25.64 9.27
C GLY A 162 9.02 24.65 10.45
N GLY A 163 9.49 23.42 10.27
CA GLY A 163 9.49 22.34 11.27
C GLY A 163 8.46 21.24 11.02
N VAL A 164 7.80 21.22 9.86
CA VAL A 164 6.82 20.20 9.46
C VAL A 164 7.41 19.27 8.40
N LEU A 165 7.43 17.97 8.71
CA LEU A 165 7.81 16.90 7.78
C LEU A 165 6.58 16.10 7.35
N TYR A 166 6.23 16.18 6.06
CA TYR A 166 5.12 15.41 5.52
C TYR A 166 5.53 13.97 5.25
N ILE A 167 4.79 13.03 5.82
CA ILE A 167 5.04 11.59 5.68
C ILE A 167 3.80 10.87 5.16
N LYS A 168 4.01 9.80 4.40
CA LYS A 168 2.93 8.95 3.88
C LYS A 168 2.88 7.66 4.67
N ARG A 169 1.73 7.36 5.28
CA ARG A 169 1.48 6.05 5.91
C ARG A 169 1.35 4.96 4.83
N LYS A 170 1.93 3.78 5.08
CA LYS A 170 1.74 2.60 4.24
C LYS A 170 0.34 2.04 4.42
N VAL A 171 -0.27 1.53 3.35
CA VAL A 171 -1.56 0.85 3.47
C VAL A 171 -1.38 -0.40 4.34
N GLY A 172 -2.33 -0.63 5.23
CA GLY A 172 -2.34 -1.75 6.14
C GLY A 172 -1.67 -1.53 7.48
N SER A 173 -1.24 -0.29 7.76
CA SER A 173 -0.68 0.11 9.05
C SER A 173 -1.53 1.19 9.73
N CYS A 174 -1.68 1.09 11.04
CA CYS A 174 -2.28 2.15 11.88
C CYS A 174 -1.26 3.24 12.24
N SER A 175 -1.77 4.42 12.64
CA SER A 175 -0.91 5.45 13.24
C SER A 175 -0.32 4.92 14.56
N TYR A 176 0.80 5.50 15.01
CA TYR A 176 1.35 5.15 16.32
C TYR A 176 0.45 5.59 17.49
N SER A 177 -0.43 6.58 17.28
CA SER A 177 -1.44 6.98 18.27
C SER A 177 -2.51 5.91 18.46
N ASP A 178 -2.97 5.31 17.35
CA ASP A 178 -4.06 4.31 17.37
C ASP A 178 -3.55 2.91 17.77
N ASP A 179 -2.31 2.59 17.42
CA ASP A 179 -1.68 1.32 17.75
C ASP A 179 -0.21 1.55 18.16
N PRO A 180 0.12 1.81 19.43
CA PRO A 180 1.50 2.13 19.80
C PRO A 180 2.47 0.95 19.61
N ILE A 181 2.00 -0.29 19.78
CA ILE A 181 2.87 -1.48 19.82
C ILE A 181 2.92 -2.21 18.47
N GLY A 182 1.90 -2.04 17.61
CA GLY A 182 1.79 -2.78 16.34
C GLY A 182 1.09 -4.13 16.49
N CYS A 183 0.51 -4.39 17.66
CA CYS A 183 -0.18 -5.64 17.97
C CYS A 183 -1.51 -5.77 17.24
N GLN A 184 -2.07 -4.65 16.75
CA GLN A 184 -3.25 -4.67 15.91
C GLN A 184 -2.87 -4.88 14.44
N SER A 185 -1.95 -5.80 14.12
CA SER A 185 -1.62 -6.05 12.72
C SER A 185 -2.85 -6.55 11.95
N LEU A 186 -2.95 -6.18 10.67
CA LEU A 186 -3.97 -6.73 9.77
C LEU A 186 -4.04 -8.26 9.80
N ILE A 187 -2.86 -8.90 9.89
CA ILE A 187 -2.70 -10.35 9.85
C ILE A 187 -3.20 -11.00 11.14
N SER A 188 -2.90 -10.43 12.31
CA SER A 188 -3.36 -10.97 13.60
C SER A 188 -4.88 -10.93 13.74
N ARG A 189 -5.55 -9.98 13.06
CA ARG A 189 -7.02 -9.88 13.07
C ARG A 189 -7.68 -10.70 11.95
N ALA A 190 -7.10 -10.74 10.75
CA ALA A 190 -7.60 -11.58 9.65
C ALA A 190 -7.46 -13.08 9.96
N MET A 191 -6.39 -13.50 10.64
CA MET A 191 -6.18 -14.91 11.01
C MET A 191 -7.13 -15.40 12.11
N HIS A 192 -7.60 -14.50 12.98
CA HIS A 192 -8.66 -14.85 13.93
C HIS A 192 -9.98 -15.17 13.20
N GLU A 193 -10.26 -14.47 12.09
CA GLU A 193 -11.46 -14.70 11.28
C GLU A 193 -11.39 -16.00 10.44
N VAL A 194 -10.19 -16.40 9.99
CA VAL A 194 -9.99 -17.64 9.20
C VAL A 194 -9.98 -18.90 10.08
N CYS A 195 -9.47 -18.82 11.31
CA CYS A 195 -9.47 -19.95 12.25
C CYS A 195 -10.84 -20.20 12.90
N ASP A 196 -11.71 -19.18 12.97
CA ASP A 196 -13.07 -19.31 13.54
C ASP A 196 -14.11 -19.82 12.51
N ALA A 197 -13.69 -20.27 11.32
CA ALA A 197 -14.52 -21.08 10.44
C ALA A 197 -14.74 -22.48 11.08
N PRO A 198 -15.99 -22.94 11.25
CA PRO A 198 -16.28 -24.07 12.12
C PRO A 198 -15.85 -25.41 11.47
N SER A 199 -14.64 -25.86 11.74
CA SER A 199 -14.35 -27.30 11.81
C SER A 199 -14.88 -27.82 13.15
N ALA A 200 -15.80 -28.78 13.07
CA ALA A 200 -16.54 -29.36 14.17
C ALA A 200 -15.67 -29.81 15.37
N SER A 201 -15.98 -29.32 16.58
CA SER A 201 -16.05 -30.13 17.82
C SER A 201 -16.51 -29.30 19.03
N CYS A 202 -17.67 -29.71 19.58
CA CYS A 202 -18.20 -29.59 20.94
C CYS A 202 -17.64 -28.57 21.96
N SER A 203 -18.44 -27.55 22.29
CA SER A 203 -18.76 -27.20 23.68
C SER A 203 -20.06 -26.40 23.75
N ASN A 204 -21.04 -26.91 24.49
CA ASN A 204 -22.34 -26.28 24.70
C ASN A 204 -22.22 -25.08 25.64
N GLN A 205 -22.43 -23.86 25.14
CA GLN A 205 -23.05 -22.80 25.91
C GLN A 205 -24.02 -21.99 25.02
N PRO A 206 -25.29 -21.82 25.45
CA PRO A 206 -26.24 -20.97 24.75
C PRO A 206 -26.16 -19.53 25.29
N ASN A 207 -26.45 -18.56 24.41
CA ASN A 207 -26.69 -17.13 24.67
C ASN A 207 -25.49 -16.18 24.53
N SER A 208 -25.08 -15.96 23.28
CA SER A 208 -24.74 -14.61 22.79
C SER A 208 -25.12 -14.50 21.32
N THR A 209 -26.33 -14.00 21.05
CA THR A 209 -26.81 -13.64 19.72
C THR A 209 -26.11 -12.36 19.26
N ASN A 210 -24.90 -12.49 18.73
CA ASN A 210 -24.24 -11.56 17.80
C ASN A 210 -22.95 -12.25 17.35
N GLY A 211 -23.08 -13.16 16.37
CA GLY A 211 -21.93 -13.75 15.70
C GLY A 211 -21.01 -12.64 15.20
N SER A 212 -19.79 -12.61 15.74
CA SER A 212 -18.75 -11.61 15.48
C SER A 212 -18.21 -11.73 14.05
N TYR A 213 -19.04 -11.46 13.05
CA TYR A 213 -18.58 -11.04 11.73
C TYR A 213 -17.98 -9.65 11.91
N PHE A 214 -16.68 -9.61 12.26
CA PHE A 214 -15.94 -8.37 12.31
C PHE A 214 -15.99 -7.78 10.91
N ARG A 215 -16.62 -6.61 10.79
CA ARG A 215 -16.99 -6.05 9.51
C ARG A 215 -15.72 -5.69 8.72
N VAL A 216 -15.51 -6.33 7.56
CA VAL A 216 -14.41 -6.02 6.63
C VAL A 216 -14.31 -4.51 6.39
N ASP A 217 -15.44 -3.80 6.30
CA ASP A 217 -15.50 -2.34 6.19
C ASP A 217 -14.84 -1.60 7.36
N GLN A 218 -15.04 -2.07 8.59
CA GLN A 218 -14.44 -1.48 9.78
C GLN A 218 -12.93 -1.70 9.78
N LEU A 219 -12.48 -2.91 9.46
CA LEU A 219 -11.05 -3.25 9.36
C LEU A 219 -10.37 -2.41 8.27
N VAL A 220 -10.92 -2.35 7.06
CA VAL A 220 -10.34 -1.53 5.99
C VAL A 220 -10.29 -0.05 6.39
N SER A 221 -11.32 0.48 7.06
CA SER A 221 -11.31 1.87 7.53
C SER A 221 -10.29 2.18 8.60
N THR A 222 -9.89 1.20 9.42
CA THR A 222 -8.88 1.38 10.47
C THR A 222 -7.47 1.33 9.89
N PHE A 223 -7.22 0.43 8.93
CA PHE A 223 -5.88 0.13 8.43
C PHE A 223 -5.53 0.77 7.09
N SER A 224 -6.49 1.41 6.42
CA SER A 224 -6.28 2.08 5.15
C SER A 224 -6.83 3.50 5.23
N ALA A 225 -6.03 4.47 4.78
CA ALA A 225 -6.50 5.82 4.48
C ALA A 225 -6.97 5.96 3.01
N ASN A 226 -6.88 4.89 2.20
CA ASN A 226 -7.21 4.96 0.78
C ASN A 226 -8.74 4.97 0.57
N PRO A 227 -9.33 6.04 -0.01
CA PRO A 227 -10.78 6.15 -0.18
C PRO A 227 -11.38 5.03 -1.05
N SER A 228 -10.66 4.55 -2.06
CA SER A 228 -11.13 3.50 -2.96
C SER A 228 -11.29 2.15 -2.25
N LEU A 229 -10.31 1.76 -1.42
CA LEU A 229 -10.39 0.54 -0.63
C LEU A 229 -11.54 0.61 0.40
N ILE A 230 -11.67 1.75 1.08
CA ILE A 230 -12.73 1.96 2.08
C ILE A 230 -14.11 1.91 1.40
N ALA A 231 -14.28 2.60 0.27
CA ALA A 231 -15.53 2.60 -0.48
C ALA A 231 -15.89 1.20 -0.99
N PHE A 232 -14.92 0.47 -1.54
CA PHE A 232 -15.11 -0.90 -2.00
C PHE A 232 -15.50 -1.84 -0.85
N ALA A 233 -14.81 -1.78 0.29
CA ALA A 233 -15.15 -2.58 1.46
C ALA A 233 -16.57 -2.28 1.99
N LYS A 234 -16.99 -1.01 2.02
CA LYS A 234 -18.36 -0.63 2.35
C LYS A 234 -19.37 -1.22 1.37
N LEU A 235 -19.08 -1.20 0.07
CA LEU A 235 -19.95 -1.74 -0.97
C LEU A 235 -20.12 -3.25 -0.84
N CYS A 236 -19.03 -3.97 -0.59
CA CYS A 236 -19.04 -5.40 -0.24
C CYS A 236 -19.92 -5.65 0.99
N SER A 237 -19.69 -4.94 2.09
CA SER A 237 -20.43 -5.13 3.35
C SER A 237 -21.93 -4.80 3.26
N VAL A 238 -22.34 -3.83 2.47
CA VAL A 238 -23.76 -3.51 2.25
C VAL A 238 -24.44 -4.59 1.42
N SER A 239 -23.77 -5.07 0.36
CA SER A 239 -24.27 -6.18 -0.47
C SER A 239 -24.43 -7.48 0.33
N TRP A 240 -23.59 -7.70 1.35
CA TRP A 240 -23.65 -8.89 2.19
C TRP A 240 -24.75 -8.81 3.26
N LYS A 241 -25.08 -7.60 3.75
CA LYS A 241 -26.14 -7.39 4.78
C LYS A 241 -27.56 -7.51 4.23
N SER A 242 -27.81 -7.09 2.99
CA SER A 242 -29.16 -7.05 2.41
C SER A 242 -29.70 -8.42 1.98
N ARG A 243 -28.93 -9.51 2.13
CA ARG A 243 -29.28 -10.85 1.62
C ARG A 243 -29.31 -11.95 2.68
N GLN A 244 -29.33 -11.61 3.97
CA GLN A 244 -29.68 -12.60 5.01
C GLN A 244 -31.15 -13.05 4.81
N PRO A 245 -31.42 -14.36 4.72
CA PRO A 245 -32.74 -14.85 4.35
C PRO A 245 -33.72 -14.73 5.52
N SER A 246 -34.74 -13.89 5.37
CA SER A 246 -35.98 -13.98 6.15
C SER A 246 -37.06 -14.84 5.47
N ALA A 247 -36.72 -15.62 4.43
CA ALA A 247 -37.68 -16.53 3.79
C ALA A 247 -37.03 -17.84 3.28
N PRO A 248 -37.66 -19.01 3.52
CA PRO A 248 -37.21 -20.29 2.99
C PRO A 248 -37.71 -20.47 1.54
N LEU A 249 -36.91 -20.10 0.55
CA LEU A 249 -37.10 -20.59 -0.82
C LEU A 249 -35.78 -21.08 -1.41
N MET A 250 -35.57 -22.38 -1.25
CA MET A 250 -34.40 -23.17 -1.61
C MET A 250 -34.38 -23.53 -3.11
N LEU A 251 -34.59 -22.56 -4.02
CA LEU A 251 -34.74 -22.86 -5.46
C LEU A 251 -33.93 -21.99 -6.43
N LEU A 252 -32.75 -21.47 -6.04
CA LEU A 252 -31.71 -21.04 -6.99
C LEU A 252 -30.30 -21.33 -6.43
N SER A 253 -29.97 -22.62 -6.30
CA SER A 253 -28.70 -23.13 -5.71
C SER A 253 -27.42 -22.64 -6.43
N SER A 254 -27.49 -22.30 -7.73
CA SER A 254 -26.34 -21.81 -8.51
C SER A 254 -25.99 -20.35 -8.22
N ASN A 255 -27.00 -19.47 -8.07
CA ASN A 255 -26.79 -18.05 -7.78
C ASN A 255 -26.29 -17.83 -6.35
N TYR A 256 -26.68 -18.66 -5.39
CA TYR A 256 -26.22 -18.53 -4.00
C TYR A 256 -24.75 -18.93 -3.82
N ARG A 257 -24.29 -20.02 -4.47
CA ARG A 257 -22.88 -20.44 -4.43
C ARG A 257 -21.94 -19.48 -5.16
N CYS A 258 -22.35 -18.95 -6.31
CA CYS A 258 -21.55 -17.96 -7.05
C CYS A 258 -21.33 -16.67 -6.24
N ASN A 259 -22.36 -16.24 -5.50
CA ASN A 259 -22.28 -15.06 -4.63
C ASN A 259 -21.34 -15.26 -3.42
N SER A 260 -21.29 -16.47 -2.84
CA SER A 260 -20.34 -16.80 -1.75
C SER A 260 -18.90 -16.79 -2.25
N ASN A 261 -18.63 -17.39 -3.42
CA ASN A 261 -17.28 -17.44 -4.00
C ASN A 261 -16.77 -16.04 -4.37
N PHE A 262 -17.64 -15.17 -4.91
CA PHE A 262 -17.27 -13.79 -5.23
C PHE A 262 -17.02 -12.95 -3.98
N GLN A 263 -17.81 -13.14 -2.92
CA GLN A 263 -17.59 -12.50 -1.63
C GLN A 263 -16.23 -12.86 -1.05
N GLU A 264 -15.89 -14.16 -1.02
CA GLU A 264 -14.60 -14.64 -0.52
C GLU A 264 -13.44 -14.08 -1.36
N PHE A 265 -13.58 -14.07 -2.69
CA PHE A 265 -12.63 -13.45 -3.60
C PHE A 265 -12.42 -11.95 -3.30
N CYS A 266 -13.49 -11.18 -3.12
CA CYS A 266 -13.39 -9.75 -2.80
C CYS A 266 -12.63 -9.52 -1.48
N SER A 267 -12.87 -10.35 -0.46
CA SER A 267 -12.14 -10.29 0.81
C SER A 267 -10.66 -10.62 0.65
N GLN A 268 -10.33 -11.66 -0.12
CA GLN A 268 -8.94 -12.04 -0.40
C GLN A 268 -8.18 -10.95 -1.16
N VAL A 269 -8.79 -10.36 -2.19
CA VAL A 269 -8.20 -9.26 -2.96
C VAL A 269 -8.00 -8.03 -2.12
N LEU A 270 -8.98 -7.67 -1.27
CA LEU A 270 -8.85 -6.56 -0.32
C LEU A 270 -7.66 -6.77 0.62
N TYR A 271 -7.57 -7.95 1.22
CA TYR A 271 -6.47 -8.31 2.10
C TYR A 271 -5.12 -8.27 1.38
N GLU A 272 -5.02 -8.78 0.17
CA GLU A 272 -3.79 -8.75 -0.61
C GLU A 272 -3.37 -7.33 -0.98
N CYS A 273 -4.31 -6.51 -1.46
CA CYS A 273 -4.06 -5.11 -1.82
C CYS A 273 -3.58 -4.30 -0.62
N MET A 274 -4.10 -4.61 0.58
CA MET A 274 -3.69 -3.94 1.81
C MET A 274 -2.35 -4.45 2.33
N SER A 275 -2.14 -5.77 2.36
CA SER A 275 -0.93 -6.38 2.90
C SER A 275 0.32 -6.07 2.07
N LYS A 276 0.16 -5.95 0.75
CA LYS A 276 1.26 -5.63 -0.18
C LYS A 276 1.41 -4.13 -0.45
N ASP A 277 0.59 -3.27 0.16
CA ASP A 277 0.52 -1.83 -0.10
C ASP A 277 0.32 -1.50 -1.60
N ARG A 278 -0.67 -2.15 -2.23
CA ARG A 278 -0.99 -2.02 -3.67
C ARG A 278 -2.49 -1.82 -3.91
N PRO A 279 -3.08 -0.71 -3.45
CA PRO A 279 -4.51 -0.44 -3.62
C PRO A 279 -4.97 -0.37 -5.08
N SER A 280 -4.11 0.08 -6.00
CA SER A 280 -4.43 0.23 -7.42
C SER A 280 -4.72 -1.10 -8.13
N LEU A 281 -4.22 -2.22 -7.58
CA LEU A 281 -4.44 -3.54 -8.17
C LEU A 281 -5.87 -4.05 -7.95
N LEU A 282 -6.60 -3.52 -6.98
CA LEU A 282 -7.99 -3.90 -6.73
C LEU A 282 -8.82 -3.85 -8.04
N GLN A 283 -8.68 -2.77 -8.80
CA GLN A 283 -9.38 -2.61 -10.07
C GLN A 283 -8.99 -3.69 -11.08
N ALA A 284 -7.70 -4.05 -11.17
CA ALA A 284 -7.22 -5.08 -12.07
C ALA A 284 -7.79 -6.46 -11.69
N TYR A 285 -7.74 -6.84 -10.41
CA TYR A 285 -8.31 -8.10 -9.91
C TYR A 285 -9.80 -8.22 -10.21
N ILE A 286 -10.58 -7.17 -9.88
CA ILE A 286 -12.02 -7.16 -10.15
C ILE A 286 -12.28 -7.23 -11.66
N SER A 287 -11.53 -6.48 -12.48
CA SER A 287 -11.70 -6.49 -13.93
C SER A 287 -11.44 -7.88 -14.54
N PHE A 288 -10.41 -8.61 -14.09
CA PHE A 288 -10.12 -9.94 -14.60
C PHE A 288 -11.19 -10.95 -14.18
N TYR A 289 -11.63 -10.89 -12.92
CA TYR A 289 -12.68 -11.77 -12.42
C TYR A 289 -14.01 -11.55 -13.17
N THR A 290 -14.48 -10.29 -13.24
CA THR A 290 -15.75 -9.97 -13.90
C THR A 290 -15.73 -10.33 -15.37
N THR A 291 -14.61 -10.12 -16.05
CA THR A 291 -14.48 -10.47 -17.46
C THR A 291 -14.62 -11.97 -17.70
N ILE A 292 -13.98 -12.81 -16.88
CA ILE A 292 -14.07 -14.26 -17.03
C ILE A 292 -15.46 -14.77 -16.64
N GLU A 293 -16.09 -14.20 -15.62
CA GLU A 293 -17.49 -14.51 -15.31
C GLU A 293 -18.44 -14.10 -16.44
N LEU A 294 -18.21 -12.96 -17.11
CA LEU A 294 -18.98 -12.56 -18.28
C LEU A 294 -18.79 -13.53 -19.46
N MET A 295 -17.57 -14.04 -19.68
CA MET A 295 -17.34 -15.10 -20.67
C MET A 295 -18.13 -16.37 -20.34
N TRP A 296 -18.21 -16.73 -19.05
CA TRP A 296 -18.96 -17.90 -18.59
C TRP A 296 -20.47 -17.70 -18.68
N GLU A 297 -20.98 -16.51 -18.34
CA GLU A 297 -22.41 -16.18 -18.49
C GLU A 297 -22.85 -16.26 -19.95
N HIS A 298 -21.99 -15.87 -20.90
CA HIS A 298 -22.28 -16.05 -22.33
C HIS A 298 -22.60 -17.50 -22.69
N LEU A 299 -21.92 -18.49 -22.08
CA LEU A 299 -22.23 -19.91 -22.29
C LEU A 299 -23.66 -20.27 -21.87
N LYS A 300 -24.17 -19.62 -20.82
CA LYS A 300 -25.46 -19.96 -20.21
C LYS A 300 -26.64 -19.27 -20.86
N THR A 301 -26.49 -18.01 -21.24
CA THR A 301 -27.60 -17.16 -21.69
C THR A 301 -27.54 -16.81 -23.17
N GLY A 302 -26.40 -17.05 -23.85
CA GLY A 302 -26.22 -16.74 -25.27
C GLY A 302 -26.38 -15.25 -25.61
N ASN A 303 -26.35 -14.37 -24.61
CA ASN A 303 -26.56 -12.94 -24.78
C ASN A 303 -25.32 -12.17 -24.31
N PHE A 304 -24.89 -11.20 -25.10
CA PHE A 304 -23.59 -10.55 -24.94
C PHE A 304 -23.74 -9.07 -24.54
N PRO A 305 -23.22 -8.61 -23.38
CA PRO A 305 -23.23 -7.19 -23.04
C PRO A 305 -22.06 -6.37 -23.65
N PHE A 306 -20.94 -7.00 -24.07
CA PHE A 306 -19.74 -6.32 -24.60
C PHE A 306 -19.07 -6.98 -25.84
N TYR A 307 -19.05 -6.31 -27.00
CA TYR A 307 -18.39 -6.83 -28.22
C TYR A 307 -16.85 -6.73 -28.26
N ASN A 308 -16.20 -6.33 -27.17
CA ASN A 308 -14.78 -5.97 -27.19
C ASN A 308 -13.88 -7.11 -26.70
N SER A 309 -12.96 -7.60 -27.55
CA SER A 309 -12.07 -8.72 -27.23
C SER A 309 -10.75 -8.31 -26.55
N LEU A 310 -10.55 -7.01 -26.29
CA LEU A 310 -9.31 -6.45 -25.74
C LEU A 310 -8.91 -6.99 -24.36
N PHE A 311 -9.83 -7.63 -23.64
CA PHE A 311 -9.55 -8.18 -22.32
C PHE A 311 -8.64 -9.41 -22.36
N LEU A 312 -8.70 -10.24 -23.41
CA LEU A 312 -7.87 -11.44 -23.57
C LEU A 312 -6.39 -11.06 -23.70
N PRO A 313 -6.01 -10.09 -24.55
CA PRO A 313 -4.67 -9.53 -24.56
C PRO A 313 -4.21 -9.01 -23.19
N ASN A 314 -5.06 -8.30 -22.44
CA ASN A 314 -4.70 -7.79 -21.11
C ASN A 314 -4.39 -8.93 -20.13
N LEU A 315 -5.21 -10.01 -20.14
CA LEU A 315 -4.97 -11.20 -19.32
C LEU A 315 -3.68 -11.91 -19.74
N LYS A 316 -3.41 -12.01 -21.04
CA LYS A 316 -2.16 -12.57 -21.56
C LYS A 316 -0.93 -11.79 -21.15
N VAL A 317 -0.99 -10.47 -21.15
CA VAL A 317 0.12 -9.63 -20.68
C VAL A 317 0.39 -9.90 -19.20
N ALA A 318 -0.66 -10.03 -18.38
CA ALA A 318 -0.53 -10.38 -16.97
C ALA A 318 0.09 -11.78 -16.77
N LEU A 319 -0.29 -12.77 -17.58
CA LEU A 319 0.28 -14.12 -17.57
C LEU A 319 1.75 -14.12 -18.01
N ALA A 320 2.08 -13.46 -19.12
CA ALA A 320 3.44 -13.37 -19.63
C ALA A 320 4.38 -12.65 -18.66
N TYR A 321 3.89 -11.63 -17.95
CA TYR A 321 4.65 -10.98 -16.88
C TYR A 321 4.93 -11.96 -15.72
N ASN A 322 3.94 -12.78 -15.34
CA ASN A 322 4.11 -13.77 -14.27
C ASN A 322 5.08 -14.89 -14.68
N GLU A 323 5.00 -15.40 -15.90
CA GLU A 323 5.96 -16.37 -16.46
C GLU A 323 7.38 -15.81 -16.47
N ALA A 324 7.56 -14.57 -16.93
CA ALA A 324 8.87 -13.90 -16.92
C ALA A 324 9.44 -13.70 -15.50
N LEU A 325 8.57 -13.54 -14.50
CA LEU A 325 8.96 -13.51 -13.09
C LEU A 325 9.41 -14.88 -12.59
N VAL A 326 8.66 -15.95 -12.89
CA VAL A 326 9.00 -17.33 -12.52
C VAL A 326 10.33 -17.75 -13.16
N ASP A 327 10.54 -17.38 -14.42
CA ASP A 327 11.78 -17.63 -15.16
C ASP A 327 12.97 -16.77 -14.69
N SER A 328 12.79 -15.95 -13.65
CA SER A 328 13.79 -15.01 -13.12
C SER A 328 14.32 -14.00 -14.14
N ARG A 329 13.58 -13.77 -15.24
CA ARG A 329 13.89 -12.72 -16.24
C ARG A 329 13.57 -11.33 -15.70
N ILE A 330 12.66 -11.25 -14.73
CA ILE A 330 12.28 -10.03 -14.01
C ILE A 330 12.54 -10.27 -12.52
N THR A 331 13.29 -9.37 -11.88
CA THR A 331 13.65 -9.46 -10.45
C THR A 331 12.74 -8.63 -9.54
N ASN A 332 11.88 -7.78 -10.11
CA ASN A 332 10.95 -6.96 -9.37
C ASN A 332 9.76 -7.82 -8.92
N GLY A 333 9.60 -7.99 -7.60
CA GLY A 333 8.66 -8.94 -7.00
C GLY A 333 7.24 -8.91 -7.58
N GLY A 334 6.59 -10.08 -7.63
CA GLY A 334 5.34 -10.29 -8.35
C GLY A 334 4.23 -9.32 -7.99
N ILE A 335 3.59 -8.75 -9.03
CA ILE A 335 2.54 -7.73 -8.91
C ILE A 335 1.23 -8.39 -8.49
N ILE A 336 0.76 -9.37 -9.27
CA ILE A 336 -0.47 -10.14 -9.06
C ILE A 336 -0.11 -11.55 -8.58
N HIS A 337 -0.96 -12.15 -7.74
CA HIS A 337 -0.80 -13.51 -7.25
C HIS A 337 -0.78 -14.54 -8.40
N SER A 338 0.24 -15.41 -8.46
CA SER A 338 0.37 -16.41 -9.52
C SER A 338 -0.78 -17.41 -9.53
N THR A 339 -1.18 -17.92 -8.36
CA THR A 339 -2.28 -18.89 -8.28
C THR A 339 -3.61 -18.31 -8.74
N PHE A 340 -3.81 -16.99 -8.59
CA PHE A 340 -5.00 -16.33 -9.12
C PHE A 340 -4.96 -16.34 -10.65
N LEU A 341 -3.84 -15.91 -11.26
CA LEU A 341 -3.67 -15.92 -12.72
C LEU A 341 -3.78 -17.34 -13.31
N GLU A 342 -3.18 -18.34 -12.65
CA GLU A 342 -3.30 -19.75 -13.03
C GLU A 342 -4.76 -20.23 -12.94
N SER A 343 -5.51 -19.83 -11.90
CA SER A 343 -6.93 -20.16 -11.79
C SER A 343 -7.76 -19.54 -12.91
N LEU A 344 -7.43 -18.31 -13.34
CA LEU A 344 -8.07 -17.65 -14.47
C LEU A 344 -7.73 -18.35 -15.79
N MET A 345 -6.46 -18.72 -15.99
CA MET A 345 -6.01 -19.46 -17.17
C MET A 345 -6.76 -20.79 -17.31
N LYS A 346 -6.91 -21.53 -16.19
CA LYS A 346 -7.68 -22.77 -16.16
C LYS A 346 -9.15 -22.54 -16.50
N ARG A 347 -9.81 -21.56 -15.87
CA ARG A 347 -11.22 -21.22 -16.17
C ARG A 347 -11.46 -20.87 -17.63
N VAL A 348 -10.54 -20.12 -18.26
CA VAL A 348 -10.62 -19.82 -19.70
C VAL A 348 -10.49 -21.08 -20.55
N GLY A 349 -9.60 -22.00 -20.17
CA GLY A 349 -9.49 -23.32 -20.81
C GLY A 349 -10.77 -24.14 -20.69
N ASP A 350 -11.36 -24.19 -19.49
CA ASP A 350 -12.61 -24.90 -19.21
C ASP A 350 -13.78 -24.30 -20.03
N ILE A 351 -13.87 -22.96 -20.15
CA ILE A 351 -14.84 -22.27 -21.01
C ILE A 351 -14.74 -22.74 -22.47
N PHE A 352 -13.52 -22.79 -23.02
CA PHE A 352 -13.31 -23.23 -24.40
C PHE A 352 -13.60 -24.71 -24.61
N ALA A 353 -13.47 -25.54 -23.56
CA ALA A 353 -13.79 -26.97 -23.64
C ALA A 353 -15.31 -27.23 -23.67
N GLU A 354 -16.10 -26.40 -22.99
CA GLU A 354 -17.56 -26.55 -22.89
C GLU A 354 -18.35 -25.91 -24.04
N LEU A 355 -17.70 -25.10 -24.89
CA LEU A 355 -18.35 -24.39 -25.99
C LEU A 355 -18.76 -25.34 -27.15
N PRO A 356 -20.06 -25.51 -27.43
CA PRO A 356 -20.51 -26.28 -28.59
C PRO A 356 -20.15 -25.56 -29.89
N ASN A 357 -19.95 -26.32 -30.98
CA ASN A 357 -19.67 -25.83 -32.35
C ASN A 357 -18.34 -25.07 -32.55
N LEU A 358 -17.58 -24.76 -31.49
CA LEU A 358 -16.31 -24.04 -31.61
C LEU A 358 -15.30 -24.79 -32.51
N LYS A 359 -15.21 -26.11 -32.37
CA LYS A 359 -14.31 -26.95 -33.18
C LYS A 359 -14.71 -26.96 -34.65
N ASP A 360 -16.01 -27.06 -34.93
CA ASP A 360 -16.54 -27.07 -36.31
C ASP A 360 -16.35 -25.71 -36.99
N ASN A 361 -16.58 -24.62 -36.24
CA ASN A 361 -16.35 -23.26 -36.70
C ASN A 361 -14.86 -22.96 -36.92
N LEU A 362 -13.97 -23.49 -36.06
CA LEU A 362 -12.53 -23.42 -36.26
C LEU A 362 -12.09 -24.18 -37.51
N HIS A 363 -12.60 -25.40 -37.70
CA HIS A 363 -12.32 -26.21 -38.88
C HIS A 363 -12.76 -25.46 -40.15
N ARG A 364 -13.99 -24.93 -40.19
CA ARG A 364 -14.47 -24.11 -41.30
C ARG A 364 -13.55 -22.92 -41.54
N TYR A 365 -13.21 -22.15 -40.50
CA TYR A 365 -12.34 -20.99 -40.63
C TYR A 365 -10.95 -21.33 -41.19
N LEU A 366 -10.33 -22.41 -40.73
CA LEU A 366 -8.99 -22.81 -41.20
C LEU A 366 -9.01 -23.36 -42.63
N SER A 367 -10.09 -24.05 -43.03
CA SER A 367 -10.18 -24.68 -44.36
C SER A 367 -10.63 -23.72 -45.45
N THR A 368 -11.62 -22.85 -45.19
CA THR A 368 -12.21 -21.95 -46.20
C THR A 368 -11.86 -20.48 -45.97
N GLY A 369 -11.31 -20.11 -44.81
CA GLY A 369 -11.07 -18.71 -44.45
C GLY A 369 -12.34 -17.93 -44.12
N THR A 370 -13.51 -18.58 -44.04
CA THR A 370 -14.80 -17.91 -43.81
C THR A 370 -15.15 -17.87 -42.33
N TRP A 371 -15.68 -16.74 -41.87
CA TRP A 371 -16.21 -16.59 -40.51
C TRP A 371 -17.59 -17.24 -40.36
N PRO A 372 -18.02 -17.63 -39.14
CA PRO A 372 -19.38 -18.10 -38.86
C PRO A 372 -20.45 -17.04 -39.17
N ASP A 373 -21.67 -17.48 -39.50
CA ASP A 373 -22.79 -16.59 -39.82
C ASP A 373 -23.45 -15.98 -38.55
N THR A 374 -23.37 -16.71 -37.44
CA THR A 374 -23.95 -16.35 -36.14
C THR A 374 -23.00 -15.42 -35.36
N GLN A 375 -23.50 -14.25 -34.96
CA GLN A 375 -22.70 -13.23 -34.27
C GLN A 375 -22.01 -13.76 -32.99
N ASN A 376 -22.68 -14.63 -32.22
CA ASN A 376 -22.11 -15.23 -31.02
C ASN A 376 -20.92 -16.16 -31.34
N ASP A 377 -21.04 -16.93 -32.41
CA ASP A 377 -19.98 -17.86 -32.85
C ASP A 377 -18.77 -17.11 -33.39
N VAL A 378 -18.99 -15.97 -34.05
CA VAL A 378 -17.91 -15.06 -34.48
C VAL A 378 -17.11 -14.56 -33.27
N VAL A 379 -17.80 -14.11 -32.22
CA VAL A 379 -17.15 -13.60 -31.00
C VAL A 379 -16.36 -14.72 -30.31
N VAL A 380 -16.97 -15.89 -30.12
CA VAL A 380 -16.33 -17.05 -29.49
C VAL A 380 -15.11 -17.53 -30.27
N LEU A 381 -15.22 -17.62 -31.60
CA LEU A 381 -14.09 -17.98 -32.45
C LEU A 381 -12.98 -16.91 -32.38
N SER A 382 -13.34 -15.63 -32.38
CA SER A 382 -12.36 -14.53 -32.26
C SER A 382 -11.54 -14.63 -30.98
N TRP A 383 -12.18 -15.00 -29.87
CA TRP A 383 -11.51 -15.19 -28.59
C TRP A 383 -10.58 -16.40 -28.60
N TYR A 384 -11.03 -17.50 -29.19
CA TYR A 384 -10.22 -18.71 -29.29
C TYR A 384 -8.95 -18.47 -30.12
N LEU A 385 -9.10 -17.83 -31.29
CA LEU A 385 -7.98 -17.46 -32.16
C LEU A 385 -7.00 -16.53 -31.43
N GLN A 386 -7.52 -15.49 -30.75
CA GLN A 386 -6.70 -14.58 -29.96
C GLN A 386 -6.04 -15.27 -28.77
N TRP A 387 -6.72 -16.17 -28.06
CA TRP A 387 -6.20 -16.87 -26.88
C TRP A 387 -5.07 -17.83 -27.21
N TYR A 388 -5.15 -18.54 -28.33
CA TYR A 388 -4.09 -19.46 -28.75
C TYR A 388 -3.09 -18.87 -29.75
N ASN A 389 -3.21 -17.57 -30.09
CA ASN A 389 -2.40 -16.90 -31.10
C ASN A 389 -2.39 -17.66 -32.43
N ILE A 390 -3.57 -18.11 -32.87
CA ILE A 390 -3.73 -18.81 -34.15
C ILE A 390 -3.65 -17.74 -35.25
N PRO A 391 -2.72 -17.89 -36.22
CA PRO A 391 -2.57 -16.91 -37.28
C PRO A 391 -3.72 -17.00 -38.29
N PRO A 392 -3.89 -16.00 -39.17
CA PRO A 392 -4.91 -16.03 -40.21
C PRO A 392 -4.83 -17.30 -41.07
N ALA A 393 -5.98 -17.79 -41.53
CA ALA A 393 -6.10 -19.06 -42.27
C ALA A 393 -5.11 -19.19 -43.44
N HIS A 394 -4.86 -18.11 -44.19
CA HIS A 394 -3.90 -18.12 -45.31
C HIS A 394 -2.44 -18.36 -44.86
N VAL A 395 -2.05 -17.86 -43.69
CA VAL A 395 -0.71 -18.10 -43.11
C VAL A 395 -0.58 -19.55 -42.66
N VAL A 396 -1.63 -20.08 -42.04
CA VAL A 396 -1.69 -21.49 -41.63
C VAL A 396 -1.61 -22.41 -42.86
N ALA A 397 -2.39 -22.14 -43.90
CA ALA A 397 -2.37 -22.90 -45.15
C ALA A 397 -0.96 -22.91 -45.79
N SER A 398 -0.29 -21.75 -45.88
CA SER A 398 1.08 -21.68 -46.40
C SER A 398 2.09 -22.44 -45.54
N ALA A 399 1.93 -22.42 -44.21
CA ALA A 399 2.79 -23.18 -43.31
C ALA A 399 2.59 -24.70 -43.50
N VAL A 400 1.33 -25.15 -43.59
CA VAL A 400 0.98 -26.56 -43.81
C VAL A 400 1.52 -27.06 -45.16
N GLU A 401 1.36 -26.30 -46.24
CA GLU A 401 1.90 -26.66 -47.56
C GLU A 401 3.42 -26.84 -47.56
N LYS A 402 4.15 -26.05 -46.77
CA LYS A 402 5.61 -26.17 -46.63
C LYS A 402 6.04 -27.37 -45.79
N VAL A 403 5.20 -27.83 -44.86
CA VAL A 403 5.50 -28.95 -43.96
C VAL A 403 5.10 -30.28 -44.57
N ARG A 404 3.96 -30.36 -45.25
CA ARG A 404 3.39 -31.58 -45.85
C ARG A 404 4.39 -32.44 -46.64
N PRO A 405 5.22 -31.91 -47.56
CA PRO A 405 6.17 -32.74 -48.32
C PRO A 405 7.38 -33.24 -47.49
N ARG A 406 7.57 -32.74 -46.26
CA ARG A 406 8.73 -33.04 -45.42
C ARG A 406 8.43 -34.02 -44.29
N VAL A 407 7.17 -34.43 -44.12
CA VAL A 407 6.73 -35.33 -43.05
C VAL A 407 6.20 -36.64 -43.65
N PRO A 408 6.75 -37.80 -43.27
CA PRO A 408 6.19 -39.10 -43.67
C PRO A 408 4.76 -39.28 -43.13
N ALA A 409 3.91 -39.97 -43.90
CA ALA A 409 2.54 -40.27 -43.49
C ALA A 409 2.50 -40.95 -42.11
N GLY A 410 1.73 -40.39 -41.17
CA GLY A 410 1.56 -40.88 -39.80
C GLY A 410 2.50 -40.28 -38.74
N VAL A 411 3.44 -39.41 -39.11
CA VAL A 411 4.29 -38.68 -38.15
C VAL A 411 3.69 -37.31 -37.86
N SER A 412 3.73 -36.89 -36.59
CA SER A 412 3.20 -35.58 -36.19
C SER A 412 3.96 -34.43 -36.86
N MET A 413 3.19 -33.49 -37.42
CA MET A 413 3.66 -32.25 -38.02
C MET A 413 4.01 -31.17 -36.97
N LEU A 414 3.68 -31.39 -35.68
CA LEU A 414 3.83 -30.42 -34.61
C LEU A 414 5.22 -29.78 -34.48
N PRO A 415 6.35 -30.52 -34.55
CA PRO A 415 7.66 -29.92 -34.39
C PRO A 415 7.98 -28.90 -35.49
N LEU A 416 7.59 -29.22 -36.74
CA LEU A 416 7.82 -28.35 -37.90
C LEU A 416 6.84 -27.18 -37.94
N LEU A 417 5.59 -27.41 -37.53
CA LEU A 417 4.61 -26.33 -37.36
C LEU A 417 5.04 -25.34 -36.27
N ARG A 418 5.61 -25.82 -35.15
CA ARG A 418 6.16 -24.94 -34.10
C ARG A 418 7.33 -24.09 -34.60
N LEU A 419 8.09 -24.58 -35.57
CA LEU A 419 9.20 -23.83 -36.18
C LEU A 419 8.70 -22.73 -37.14
N LEU A 420 7.63 -23.00 -37.90
CA LEU A 420 7.04 -22.02 -38.82
C LEU A 420 6.10 -21.01 -38.13
N LEU A 421 5.46 -21.42 -37.03
CA LEU A 421 4.50 -20.63 -36.26
C LEU A 421 4.96 -20.52 -34.80
N PRO A 422 6.06 -19.80 -34.51
CA PRO A 422 6.69 -19.79 -33.19
C PRO A 422 5.84 -19.09 -32.11
N THR A 423 4.93 -18.22 -32.50
CA THR A 423 4.07 -17.44 -31.59
C THR A 423 2.78 -18.14 -31.20
N THR A 424 2.44 -19.24 -31.88
CA THR A 424 1.18 -19.98 -31.68
C THR A 424 1.32 -20.95 -30.51
N HIS A 425 0.31 -20.95 -29.63
CA HIS A 425 0.29 -21.83 -28.46
C HIS A 425 0.18 -23.30 -28.87
N LEU A 426 0.73 -24.21 -28.06
CA LEU A 426 0.77 -25.64 -28.36
C LEU A 426 -0.63 -26.24 -28.65
N VAL A 427 -1.63 -25.86 -27.88
CA VAL A 427 -3.03 -26.29 -28.09
C VAL A 427 -3.54 -25.87 -29.47
N GLY A 428 -3.23 -24.65 -29.93
CA GLY A 428 -3.60 -24.19 -31.26
C GLY A 428 -2.91 -24.99 -32.36
N LEU A 429 -1.63 -25.33 -32.19
CA LEU A 429 -0.89 -26.17 -33.14
C LEU A 429 -1.48 -27.59 -33.24
N MET A 430 -1.89 -28.17 -32.10
CA MET A 430 -2.57 -29.48 -32.06
C MET A 430 -3.90 -29.46 -32.78
N GLU A 431 -4.70 -28.41 -32.65
CA GLU A 431 -5.96 -28.29 -33.38
C GLU A 431 -5.74 -28.08 -34.88
N ILE A 432 -4.73 -27.30 -35.29
CA ILE A 432 -4.35 -27.16 -36.71
C ILE A 432 -3.98 -28.51 -37.32
N GLU A 433 -3.16 -29.30 -36.63
CA GLU A 433 -2.77 -30.65 -37.09
C GLU A 433 -3.99 -31.57 -37.21
N LYS A 434 -4.89 -31.59 -36.21
CA LYS A 434 -6.12 -32.39 -36.25
C LYS A 434 -7.02 -32.04 -37.43
N VAL A 435 -7.19 -30.75 -37.71
CA VAL A 435 -8.00 -30.28 -38.86
C VAL A 435 -7.42 -30.80 -40.18
N GLN A 436 -6.09 -30.81 -40.33
CA GLN A 436 -5.45 -31.33 -41.54
C GLN A 436 -5.59 -32.85 -41.68
N ILE A 437 -5.50 -33.60 -40.59
CA ILE A 437 -5.72 -35.06 -40.60
C ILE A 437 -7.17 -35.38 -41.00
N VAL A 438 -8.14 -34.61 -40.53
CA VAL A 438 -9.57 -34.82 -40.87
C VAL A 438 -9.88 -34.47 -42.34
N MET A 439 -9.15 -33.54 -42.96
CA MET A 439 -9.28 -33.24 -44.39
C MET A 439 -8.70 -34.34 -45.31
N GLU A 440 -7.90 -35.26 -44.78
CA GLU A 440 -7.27 -36.36 -45.52
C GLU A 440 -8.07 -37.68 -45.48
N CYS A 441 -9.08 -37.76 -44.61
CA CYS A 441 -10.08 -38.85 -44.55
C CYS A 441 -11.34 -38.48 -45.33
#